data_AF-A0A6A1W8F4-F1
#
_entry.id   AF-A0A6A1W8F4-F1
#
_cell.length_a   1.000
_cell.length_b   1.000
_cell.length_c   1.000
_cell.angle_alpha   90.00
_cell.angle_beta   90.00
_cell.angle_gamma   90.00
#
_symmetry.space_group_name_H-M   'P 1'
#
loop_
_entity.id
_entity.type
_entity.pdbx_description
1 polymer ?
#
loop_
_entity_poly.entity_id
_entity_poly.type
_entity_poly.pdbx_seq_one_letter_code
_entity_poly.pdbx_strand_id
1 'polypeptide(L)'
;MITRSLHHPNLVKLIGMRISTYVLRSALLHLVYELIPTSGTFSESDIEKVTDNFYASRVLREGGFGLVYSGVLGDGTKVVVKILN
;
A
#
# COMPACT_ATOMS: atom_id res chain seq x y z
N MET A 1 -11.43 9.54 -22.91
CA MET A 1 -11.16 9.39 -21.47
C MET A 1 -12.09 8.34 -20.94
N ILE A 2 -11.61 7.10 -20.75
CA ILE A 2 -12.39 6.01 -20.15
C ILE A 2 -11.68 5.71 -18.84
N THR A 3 -12.17 6.24 -17.72
CA THR A 3 -11.80 5.78 -16.39
C THR A 3 -12.46 4.42 -16.20
N ARG A 4 -11.71 3.35 -16.49
CA ARG A 4 -12.15 1.99 -16.20
C ARG A 4 -12.08 1.85 -14.68
N SER A 5 -13.23 1.91 -14.01
CA SER A 5 -13.31 1.65 -12.57
C SER A 5 -12.66 0.31 -12.25
N LEU A 6 -11.40 0.35 -11.80
CA LEU A 6 -10.66 -0.80 -11.32
C LEU A 6 -11.17 -1.09 -9.91
N HIS A 7 -12.27 -1.83 -9.82
CA HIS A 7 -12.73 -2.36 -8.55
C HIS A 7 -11.72 -3.40 -8.05
N HIS A 8 -10.88 -3.04 -7.07
CA HIS A 8 -9.90 -3.96 -6.49
C HIS A 8 -10.50 -4.63 -5.24
N PRO A 9 -10.57 -5.98 -5.17
CA PRO A 9 -11.29 -6.66 -4.11
C PRO A 9 -10.59 -6.64 -2.74
N ASN A 10 -9.30 -6.28 -2.68
CA ASN A 10 -8.52 -6.45 -1.45
C ASN A 10 -7.59 -5.27 -1.16
N LEU A 11 -7.78 -4.60 -0.03
CA LEU A 11 -6.73 -3.84 0.66
C LEU A 11 -6.20 -4.67 1.81
N VAL A 12 -4.88 -4.62 2.03
CA VAL A 12 -4.23 -5.34 3.13
C VAL A 12 -3.90 -4.35 4.24
N LYS A 13 -4.17 -4.68 5.50
CA LYS A 13 -3.79 -3.82 6.63
C LYS A 13 -2.30 -3.91 6.89
N LEU A 14 -1.67 -2.75 7.08
CA LEU A 14 -0.30 -2.69 7.58
C LEU A 14 -0.32 -2.84 9.10
N ILE A 15 0.18 -3.96 9.61
CA ILE A 15 0.27 -4.22 11.06
C ILE A 15 1.48 -3.51 11.65
N GLY A 16 2.59 -3.45 10.92
CA GLY A 16 3.80 -2.85 11.43
C GLY A 16 4.92 -2.76 10.41
N MET A 17 5.90 -1.92 10.75
CA MET A 17 7.10 -1.70 9.96
C MET A 17 8.30 -1.92 10.88
N ARG A 18 9.08 -2.96 10.61
CA ARG A 18 10.27 -3.29 11.37
C ARG A 18 11.50 -2.90 10.57
N ILE A 19 12.25 -1.95 11.11
CA ILE A 19 13.58 -1.59 10.58
C ILE A 19 14.54 -2.64 11.11
N SER A 20 15.07 -3.49 10.23
CA SER A 20 16.11 -4.45 10.59
C SER A 20 17.45 -3.86 10.13
N THR A 21 18.23 -3.34 11.06
CA THR A 21 19.60 -2.90 10.79
C THR A 21 20.51 -4.13 10.78
N TYR A 22 21.04 -4.50 9.61
CA TYR A 22 22.17 -5.41 9.53
C TYR A 22 23.37 -4.70 8.90
N VAL A 23 24.51 -4.93 9.55
CA VAL A 23 25.75 -4.15 9.49
C VAL A 23 26.40 -4.30 8.11
N LEU A 24 26.30 -3.25 7.27
CA LEU A 24 27.44 -2.52 6.68
C LEU A 24 27.03 -1.55 5.55
N ARG A 25 25.85 -1.66 4.90
CA ARG A 25 25.48 -0.68 3.83
C ARG A 25 24.02 -0.28 3.64
N SER A 26 23.01 -0.84 4.30
CA SER A 26 21.63 -0.32 4.19
C SER A 26 20.69 -0.90 5.25
N ALA A 27 19.74 -0.08 5.72
CA ALA A 27 18.64 -0.55 6.54
C ALA A 27 17.61 -1.29 5.66
N LEU A 28 17.18 -2.48 6.07
CA LEU A 28 16.09 -3.19 5.41
C LEU A 28 14.78 -2.94 6.15
N LEU A 29 13.78 -2.49 5.39
CA LEU A 29 12.42 -2.30 5.87
C LEU A 29 11.63 -3.60 5.72
N HIS A 30 11.33 -4.26 6.82
CA HIS A 30 10.38 -5.38 6.86
C HIS A 30 8.98 -4.84 7.11
N LEU A 31 8.06 -5.13 6.21
CA LEU A 31 6.65 -4.77 6.33
C LEU A 31 5.87 -6.01 6.76
N VAL A 32 5.02 -5.86 7.77
CA VAL A 32 4.18 -6.93 8.32
C VAL A 32 2.73 -6.59 8.01
N TYR A 33 2.03 -7.50 7.36
CA TYR A 33 0.68 -7.27 6.84
C TYR A 33 -0.32 -8.30 7.38
N GLU A 34 -1.57 -7.86 7.55
CA GLU A 34 -2.73 -8.72 7.83
C GLU A 34 -3.68 -8.65 6.65
N LEU A 35 -4.06 -9.80 6.10
CA LEU A 35 -5.22 -9.85 5.22
C LEU A 35 -6.45 -9.62 6.08
N ILE A 36 -6.95 -8.39 6.05
CA ILE A 36 -8.30 -8.11 6.52
C ILE A 36 -9.21 -8.37 5.34
N PRO A 37 -10.16 -9.32 5.44
CA PRO A 37 -11.22 -9.43 4.46
C PRO A 37 -12.09 -8.17 4.58
N THR A 38 -11.68 -7.10 3.89
CA THR A 38 -12.52 -5.93 3.70
C THR A 38 -13.64 -6.35 2.77
N SER A 39 -14.86 -6.45 3.29
CA SER A 39 -16.06 -6.74 2.49
C SER A 39 -16.43 -5.61 1.50
N GLY A 40 -15.62 -4.56 1.41
CA GLY A 40 -15.82 -3.41 0.54
C GLY A 40 -14.97 -3.46 -0.73
N THR A 41 -15.58 -3.16 -1.87
CA THR A 41 -14.87 -2.84 -3.11
C THR A 41 -14.35 -1.41 -3.06
N PHE A 42 -13.08 -1.20 -3.42
CA PHE A 42 -12.48 0.13 -3.54
C PHE A 42 -12.46 0.57 -5.00
N SER A 43 -12.84 1.82 -5.26
CA SER A 43 -12.68 2.47 -6.56
C SER A 43 -11.25 3.01 -6.72
N GLU A 44 -10.84 3.29 -7.96
CA GLU A 44 -9.57 3.98 -8.25
C GLU A 44 -9.44 5.29 -7.45
N SER A 45 -10.52 6.06 -7.34
CA SER A 45 -10.51 7.32 -6.57
C SER A 45 -10.31 7.09 -5.06
N ASP A 46 -10.73 5.95 -4.53
CA ASP A 46 -10.45 5.59 -3.14
C ASP A 46 -8.97 5.24 -2.98
N ILE A 47 -8.40 4.52 -3.94
CA ILE A 47 -6.98 4.18 -3.98
C ILE A 47 -6.10 5.43 -4.12
N GLU A 48 -6.47 6.37 -4.98
CA GLU A 48 -5.79 7.66 -5.14
C GLU A 48 -5.82 8.46 -3.83
N LYS A 49 -6.98 8.56 -3.17
CA LYS A 49 -7.10 9.27 -1.89
C LYS A 49 -6.23 8.66 -0.80
N VAL A 50 -6.26 7.34 -0.62
CA VAL A 50 -5.47 6.70 0.45
C VAL A 50 -3.97 6.74 0.17
N THR A 51 -3.55 6.80 -1.10
CA THR A 51 -2.13 6.89 -1.51
C THR A 51 -1.66 8.32 -1.78
N ASP A 52 -2.50 9.33 -1.53
CA ASP A 52 -2.21 10.73 -1.83
C ASP A 52 -1.81 10.94 -3.31
N ASN A 53 -2.63 10.46 -4.24
CA ASN A 53 -2.35 10.42 -5.67
C ASN A 53 -1.02 9.71 -6.00
N PHE A 54 -0.76 8.58 -5.35
CA PHE A 54 0.47 7.80 -5.50
C PHE A 54 1.75 8.63 -5.23
N TYR A 55 1.70 9.54 -4.26
CA TYR A 55 2.82 10.41 -3.96
C TYR A 55 4.07 9.63 -3.55
N ALA A 56 5.24 10.05 -4.01
CA ALA A 56 6.49 9.32 -3.82
C ALA A 56 6.84 9.08 -2.33
N SER A 57 6.45 9.99 -1.42
CA SER A 57 6.68 9.81 0.02
C SER A 57 5.88 8.67 0.64
N ARG A 58 4.87 8.15 -0.07
CA ARG A 58 4.05 7.02 0.36
C ARG A 58 4.64 5.67 -0.06
N VAL A 59 5.68 5.65 -0.91
CA VAL A 59 6.32 4.41 -1.35
C VAL A 59 7.00 3.73 -0.17
N LEU A 60 6.56 2.51 0.12
CA LEU A 60 7.17 1.64 1.12
C LEU A 60 8.26 0.75 0.51
N ARG A 61 8.09 0.36 -0.76
CA ARG A 61 9.01 -0.49 -1.50
C ARG A 61 8.83 -0.33 -3.00
N GLU A 62 9.95 -0.42 -3.70
CA GLU A 62 10.07 -0.59 -5.14
C GLU A 62 10.87 -1.87 -5.44
N GLY A 63 10.49 -2.65 -6.45
CA GLY A 63 11.22 -3.85 -6.85
C GLY A 63 10.42 -4.81 -7.73
N GLY A 64 10.86 -6.06 -7.84
CA GLY A 64 10.27 -7.08 -8.75
C GLY A 64 8.80 -7.46 -8.49
N PHE A 65 8.16 -6.88 -7.48
CA PHE A 65 6.74 -7.03 -7.19
C PHE A 65 5.93 -5.77 -7.56
N GLY A 66 6.53 -4.77 -8.19
CA GLY A 66 5.90 -3.48 -8.47
C GLY A 66 6.04 -2.48 -7.32
N LEU A 67 5.32 -1.37 -7.41
CA LEU A 67 5.31 -0.31 -6.40
C LEU A 67 4.31 -0.63 -5.30
N VAL A 68 4.77 -0.49 -4.06
CA VAL A 68 3.97 -0.72 -2.85
C VAL A 68 3.86 0.60 -2.10
N TYR A 69 2.64 1.12 -1.98
CA TYR A 69 2.32 2.38 -1.31
C TYR A 69 1.69 2.12 0.06
N SER A 70 2.03 2.97 1.02
CA SER A 70 1.27 3.12 2.26
C SER A 70 0.06 4.01 2.03
N GLY A 71 -1.04 3.70 2.70
CA GLY A 71 -2.20 4.56 2.75
C GLY A 71 -2.92 4.52 4.08
N VAL A 72 -3.88 5.43 4.25
CA VAL A 72 -4.72 5.53 5.45
C VAL A 72 -6.16 5.69 5.01
N LEU A 73 -7.03 4.77 5.45
CA LEU A 73 -8.48 4.86 5.25
C LEU A 73 -9.09 5.96 6.11
N GLY A 74 -10.33 6.37 5.82
CA GLY A 74 -11.01 7.44 6.56
C GLY A 74 -11.22 7.17 8.05
N ASP A 75 -11.19 5.90 8.46
CA ASP A 75 -11.26 5.45 9.86
C ASP A 75 -9.89 5.42 10.57
N GLY A 76 -8.81 5.81 9.88
CA GLY A 76 -7.43 5.76 10.39
C GLY A 76 -6.72 4.43 10.16
N THR A 77 -7.37 3.44 9.56
CA THR A 77 -6.75 2.14 9.27
C THR A 77 -5.61 2.30 8.26
N LYS A 78 -4.40 1.91 8.64
CA LYS A 78 -3.23 1.89 7.75
C LYS A 78 -3.33 0.71 6.79
N VAL A 79 -3.22 0.98 5.50
CA VAL A 79 -3.32 -0.01 4.43
C VAL A 79 -2.09 0.01 3.54
N VAL A 80 -1.95 -1.06 2.76
CA VAL A 80 -0.93 -1.19 1.71
C VAL A 80 -1.61 -1.40 0.38
N VAL A 81 -1.21 -0.60 -0.61
CA VAL A 81 -1.66 -0.69 -1.99
C VAL A 81 -0.50 -1.18 -2.85
N LYS A 82 -0.71 -2.31 -3.52
CA LYS A 82 0.25 -2.84 -4.49
C LYS A 82 -0.26 -2.56 -5.89
N ILE A 83 0.52 -1.83 -6.68
CA ILE A 83 0.22 -1.65 -8.10
C ILE A 83 0.78 -2.85 -8.87
N LEU A 84 -0.11 -3.60 -9.52
CA LEU A 84 0.25 -4.65 -10.47
C LEU A 84 0.22 -4.01 -11.87
N ASN A 85 1.34 -4.07 -12.59
CA ASN A 85 1.39 -3.73 -14.01
C ASN A 85 0.84 -4.86 -14.87
#